data_AF-A0A2D5FJW7-F1
#
_entry.id   AF-A0A2D5FJW7-F1
#
_cell.length_a   1.000
_cell.length_b   1.000
_cell.length_c   1.000
_cell.angle_alpha   90.00
_cell.angle_beta   90.00
_cell.angle_gamma   90.00
#
_symmetry.space_group_name_H-M   'P 1'
#
loop_
_entity.id
_entity.type
_entity.pdbx_description
1 polymer ?
#
loop_
_entity_poly.entity_id
_entity_poly.type
_entity_poly.pdbx_seq_one_letter_code
_entity_poly.pdbx_strand_id
1 'polypeptide(L)'
;MPQMSLEQIETLCYDALKRAGASDAQAAIVAEEIMDAEAEGIRNVGLGYLHLYLKHLRCGKINPGAAPKIVKTSESTTVVNADFGFCHHAYVIAEERLIETARAQGVGLMSIHQSSSAGVLGWFVRRLAREGLVSLMFANSSKAVAAHGGKVPFFGTNPFAMGAPRAGDEPLVIDMATASTARVNLVRAAAEGREIEPGHAIDPDGNPTTDPAAGLKGAQLPVGGPKGFGLGLMVDVLAGV
;
A
#
# COMPACT_ATOMS: atom_id res chain seq x y z
N MET A 1 21.67 7.80 14.55
CA MET A 1 21.13 7.65 13.18
C MET A 1 21.33 8.97 12.45
N PRO A 2 21.63 8.98 11.15
CA PRO A 2 21.69 10.22 10.37
C PRO A 2 20.34 10.95 10.40
N GLN A 3 20.36 12.29 10.38
CA GLN A 3 19.18 13.14 10.23
C GLN A 3 19.15 13.69 8.81
N MET A 4 17.97 13.68 8.18
CA MET A 4 17.73 14.19 6.84
C MET A 4 16.45 15.05 6.85
N SER A 5 16.41 16.11 6.04
CA SER A 5 15.17 16.84 5.77
C SER A 5 14.27 16.03 4.84
N LEU A 6 12.97 16.36 4.80
CA LEU A 6 12.02 15.74 3.88
C LEU A 6 12.42 15.92 2.40
N GLU A 7 12.88 17.12 2.04
CA GLU A 7 13.40 17.40 0.69
C GLU A 7 14.63 16.55 0.33
N GLN A 8 15.52 16.30 1.29
CA GLN A 8 16.66 15.40 1.09
C GLN A 8 16.21 13.95 0.91
N ILE A 9 15.16 13.52 1.61
CA ILE A 9 14.56 12.19 1.47
C ILE A 9 13.94 12.04 0.08
N GLU A 10 13.14 13.01 -0.36
CA GLU A 10 12.52 13.02 -1.68
C GLU A 10 13.58 12.96 -2.79
N THR A 11 14.58 13.85 -2.73
CA THR A 11 15.68 13.90 -3.70
C THR A 11 16.45 12.58 -3.76
N LEU A 12 16.78 12.00 -2.60
CA LEU A 12 17.46 10.71 -2.52
C LEU A 12 16.64 9.59 -3.18
N CYS A 13 15.33 9.54 -2.89
CA CYS A 13 14.43 8.53 -3.43
C CYS A 13 14.29 8.66 -4.93
N TYR A 14 14.05 9.87 -5.43
CA TYR A 14 13.96 10.19 -6.85
C TYR A 14 15.21 9.70 -7.59
N ASP A 15 16.39 10.14 -7.14
CA ASP A 15 17.66 9.78 -7.76
C ASP A 15 17.92 8.27 -7.74
N ALA A 16 17.58 7.59 -6.63
CA ALA A 16 17.74 6.15 -6.52
C ALA A 16 16.82 5.39 -7.49
N LEU A 17 15.56 5.81 -7.61
CA LEU A 17 14.58 5.22 -8.53
C LEU A 17 14.99 5.45 -9.99
N LYS A 18 15.43 6.67 -10.33
CA LYS A 18 15.98 7.02 -11.64
C LYS A 18 17.17 6.14 -12.01
N ARG A 19 18.15 6.00 -11.10
CA ARG A 19 19.31 5.11 -11.30
C ARG A 19 18.92 3.64 -11.42
N ALA A 20 17.80 3.22 -10.84
CA ALA A 20 17.27 1.87 -10.99
C ALA A 20 16.43 1.66 -12.27
N GLY A 21 16.25 2.71 -13.08
CA GLY A 21 15.63 2.64 -14.41
C GLY A 21 14.24 3.25 -14.50
N ALA A 22 13.64 3.75 -13.41
CA ALA A 22 12.31 4.35 -13.47
C ALA A 22 12.28 5.59 -14.39
N SER A 23 11.18 5.75 -15.15
CA SER A 23 10.84 6.99 -15.84
C SER A 23 10.73 8.17 -14.87
N ASP A 24 10.88 9.41 -15.34
CA ASP A 24 10.77 10.61 -14.49
C ASP A 24 9.43 10.70 -13.76
N ALA A 25 8.32 10.45 -14.47
CA ALA A 25 6.98 10.51 -13.90
C ALA A 25 6.78 9.49 -12.77
N GLN A 26 7.26 8.25 -12.95
CA GLN A 26 7.25 7.24 -11.89
C GLN A 26 8.15 7.61 -10.71
N ALA A 27 9.39 8.07 -10.97
CA ALA A 27 10.35 8.37 -9.92
C ALA A 27 9.90 9.54 -9.04
N ALA A 28 9.35 10.61 -9.65
CA ALA A 28 8.90 11.79 -8.94
C ALA A 28 7.77 11.45 -7.95
N ILE A 29 6.70 10.81 -8.44
CA ILE A 29 5.53 10.58 -7.60
C ILE A 29 5.76 9.54 -6.49
N VAL A 30 6.62 8.55 -6.73
CA VAL A 30 6.99 7.57 -5.71
C VAL A 30 7.92 8.20 -4.66
N ALA A 31 8.79 9.12 -5.06
CA ALA A 31 9.63 9.86 -4.12
C ALA A 31 8.80 10.78 -3.21
N GLU A 32 7.79 11.45 -3.76
CA GLU A 32 6.82 12.25 -3.00
C GLU A 32 6.07 11.39 -1.96
N GLU A 33 5.55 10.23 -2.35
CA GLU A 33 4.87 9.32 -1.41
C GLU A 33 5.79 8.80 -0.31
N ILE A 34 7.03 8.44 -0.63
CA ILE A 34 8.01 8.00 0.38
C ILE A 34 8.34 9.14 1.36
N MET A 35 8.48 10.37 0.87
CA MET A 35 8.68 11.53 1.73
C MET A 35 7.49 11.75 2.66
N ASP A 36 6.25 11.66 2.16
CA ASP A 36 5.02 11.79 2.96
C ASP A 36 4.93 10.68 4.02
N ALA A 37 5.24 9.44 3.65
CA ALA A 37 5.30 8.32 4.59
C ALA A 37 6.31 8.55 5.72
N GLU A 38 7.47 9.14 5.43
CA GLU A 38 8.46 9.52 6.45
C GLU A 38 7.97 10.66 7.35
N ALA A 39 7.27 11.65 6.78
CA ALA A 39 6.67 12.78 7.51
C ALA A 39 5.60 12.30 8.51
N GLU A 40 4.77 11.33 8.11
CA GLU A 40 3.74 10.70 8.94
C GLU A 40 4.31 9.64 9.91
N GLY A 41 5.61 9.37 9.85
CA GLY A 41 6.28 8.40 10.73
C GLY A 41 6.07 6.93 10.35
N ILE A 42 5.51 6.64 9.17
CA ILE A 42 5.27 5.29 8.61
C ILE A 42 6.54 4.78 7.91
N ARG A 43 7.66 4.83 8.63
CA ARG A 43 9.02 4.64 8.07
C ARG A 43 9.29 3.23 7.53
N ASN A 44 8.50 2.24 7.96
CA ASN A 44 8.59 0.87 7.47
C ASN A 44 8.05 0.71 6.03
N VAL A 45 7.21 1.64 5.57
CA VAL A 45 6.69 1.71 4.20
C VAL A 45 7.31 2.88 3.41
N GLY A 46 7.88 3.89 4.10
CA GLY A 46 8.74 4.93 3.51
C GLY A 46 10.13 4.42 3.08
N LEU A 47 11.21 5.01 3.62
CA LEU A 47 12.59 4.64 3.28
C LEU A 47 12.89 3.16 3.53
N GLY A 48 12.22 2.57 4.53
CA GLY A 48 12.31 1.14 4.82
C GLY A 48 11.89 0.25 3.65
N TYR A 49 11.04 0.74 2.73
CA TYR A 49 10.54 -0.03 1.58
C TYR A 49 11.24 0.30 0.26
N LEU A 50 11.94 1.44 0.17
CA LEU A 50 12.63 1.88 -1.05
C LEU A 50 13.50 0.78 -1.66
N HIS A 51 14.26 0.03 -0.84
CA HIS A 51 15.12 -1.05 -1.32
C HIS A 51 14.35 -2.15 -2.09
N LEU A 52 13.09 -2.42 -1.72
CA LEU A 52 12.24 -3.37 -2.43
C LEU A 52 11.80 -2.81 -3.78
N TYR A 53 11.46 -1.52 -3.86
CA TYR A 53 11.16 -0.86 -5.14
C TYR A 53 12.35 -0.92 -6.10
N LEU A 54 13.56 -0.60 -5.61
CA LEU A 54 14.78 -0.69 -6.41
C LEU A 54 15.05 -2.13 -6.89
N LYS A 55 14.85 -3.12 -6.02
CA LYS A 55 14.99 -4.54 -6.38
C LYS A 55 13.96 -4.95 -7.44
N HIS A 56 12.71 -4.54 -7.29
CA HIS A 56 11.64 -4.87 -8.22
C HIS A 56 11.82 -4.25 -9.60
N LEU A 57 12.34 -3.02 -9.67
CA LEU A 57 12.76 -2.40 -10.94
C LEU A 57 13.88 -3.21 -11.60
N ARG A 58 14.96 -3.50 -10.84
CA ARG A 58 16.13 -4.23 -11.37
C ARG A 58 15.80 -5.64 -11.85
N CYS A 59 14.88 -6.33 -11.19
CA CYS A 59 14.47 -7.68 -11.57
C CYS A 59 13.30 -7.73 -12.56
N GLY A 60 12.83 -6.57 -13.07
CA GLY A 60 11.74 -6.49 -14.05
C GLY A 60 10.35 -6.79 -13.48
N LYS A 61 10.17 -6.83 -12.16
CA LYS A 61 8.84 -6.97 -11.54
C LYS A 61 8.02 -5.68 -11.64
N ILE A 62 8.70 -4.53 -11.65
CA ILE A 62 8.10 -3.23 -11.98
C ILE A 62 8.63 -2.83 -13.35
N ASN A 63 7.73 -2.47 -14.26
CA ASN A 63 8.09 -1.98 -15.58
C ASN A 63 8.71 -0.56 -15.45
N PRO A 64 10.01 -0.39 -15.75
CA PRO A 64 10.70 0.90 -15.59
C PRO A 64 10.14 2.00 -16.51
N GLY A 65 9.59 1.62 -17.67
CA GLY A 65 9.02 2.51 -18.67
C GLY A 65 7.49 2.42 -18.75
N ALA A 66 6.83 2.00 -17.67
CA ALA A 66 5.37 1.85 -17.65
C ALA A 66 4.67 3.12 -18.11
N ALA A 67 3.69 2.96 -19.00
CA ALA A 67 2.83 4.03 -19.48
C ALA A 67 1.37 3.75 -19.07
N PRO A 68 0.99 4.09 -17.83
CA PRO A 68 -0.38 3.91 -17.36
C PRO A 68 -1.38 4.62 -18.28
N LYS A 69 -2.57 4.02 -18.42
CA LYS A 69 -3.63 4.58 -19.25
C LYS A 69 -5.01 4.28 -18.71
N ILE A 70 -5.92 5.23 -18.88
CA ILE A 70 -7.35 5.00 -18.70
C ILE A 70 -7.81 4.08 -19.84
N VAL A 71 -8.32 2.90 -19.49
CA VAL A 71 -8.76 1.88 -20.47
C VAL A 71 -10.28 1.79 -20.59
N LYS A 72 -11.02 2.28 -19.60
CA LYS A 72 -12.48 2.28 -19.61
C LYS A 72 -13.03 3.39 -18.71
N THR A 73 -14.14 3.98 -19.12
CA THR A 73 -14.87 4.98 -18.35
C THR A 73 -16.37 4.72 -18.40
N SER A 74 -17.08 5.12 -17.35
CA SER A 74 -18.52 5.41 -17.37
C SER A 74 -18.76 6.80 -16.78
N GLU A 75 -20.02 7.16 -16.52
CA GLU A 75 -20.38 8.42 -15.86
C GLU A 75 -19.76 8.53 -14.47
N SER A 76 -19.69 7.43 -13.70
CA SER A 76 -19.21 7.39 -12.32
C SER A 76 -17.97 6.51 -12.09
N THR A 77 -17.43 5.87 -13.14
CA THR A 77 -16.30 4.93 -12.99
C THR A 77 -15.16 5.21 -13.98
N THR A 78 -13.94 4.92 -13.53
CA THR A 78 -12.71 4.99 -14.33
C THR A 78 -11.85 3.75 -14.05
N VAL A 79 -11.40 3.08 -15.10
CA VAL A 79 -10.49 1.92 -15.01
C VAL A 79 -9.15 2.29 -15.61
N VAL A 80 -8.08 2.07 -14.84
CA VAL A 80 -6.71 2.38 -15.20
C VAL A 80 -5.88 1.11 -15.28
N ASN A 81 -5.18 0.92 -16.38
CA ASN A 81 -4.12 -0.08 -16.49
C ASN A 81 -2.80 0.60 -16.12
N ALA A 82 -2.11 0.09 -15.09
CA ALA A 82 -0.84 0.64 -14.62
C ALA A 82 0.39 0.13 -15.40
N ASP A 83 0.21 -0.75 -16.39
CA ASP A 83 1.26 -1.28 -17.26
C ASP A 83 2.44 -1.92 -16.49
N PHE A 84 2.11 -2.65 -15.42
CA PHE A 84 3.05 -3.24 -14.47
C PHE A 84 3.99 -2.22 -13.81
N GLY A 85 3.62 -0.93 -13.82
CA GLY A 85 4.32 0.16 -13.18
C GLY A 85 3.87 0.42 -11.74
N PHE A 86 4.32 1.56 -11.20
CA PHE A 86 3.91 2.00 -9.87
C PHE A 86 2.44 2.41 -9.80
N CYS A 87 1.74 1.96 -8.75
CA CYS A 87 0.35 2.36 -8.47
C CYS A 87 0.20 3.88 -8.38
N HIS A 88 1.15 4.56 -7.72
CA HIS A 88 1.19 6.02 -7.57
C HIS A 88 1.10 6.75 -8.91
N HIS A 89 1.88 6.32 -9.92
CA HIS A 89 1.86 6.92 -11.25
C HIS A 89 0.53 6.66 -11.97
N ALA A 90 -0.01 5.45 -11.85
CA ALA A 90 -1.31 5.11 -12.41
C ALA A 90 -2.47 5.87 -11.74
N TYR A 91 -2.36 6.18 -10.46
CA TYR A 91 -3.35 6.98 -9.74
C TYR A 91 -3.37 8.43 -10.24
N VAL A 92 -2.21 9.09 -10.32
CA VAL A 92 -2.16 10.53 -10.67
C VAL A 92 -2.64 10.84 -12.08
N ILE A 93 -2.52 9.90 -13.03
CA ILE A 93 -3.06 10.10 -14.39
C ILE A 93 -4.60 10.17 -14.45
N ALA A 94 -5.29 9.74 -13.39
CA ALA A 94 -6.74 9.66 -13.33
C ALA A 94 -7.34 10.32 -12.07
N GLU A 95 -6.51 10.92 -11.21
CA GLU A 95 -6.92 11.61 -9.98
C GLU A 95 -7.89 12.75 -10.27
N GLU A 96 -7.54 13.66 -11.20
CA GLU A 96 -8.39 14.79 -11.58
C GLU A 96 -9.76 14.31 -12.09
N ARG A 97 -9.76 13.30 -12.96
CA ARG A 97 -10.99 12.68 -13.46
C ARG A 97 -11.84 12.09 -12.33
N LEU A 98 -11.23 11.43 -11.35
CA LEU A 98 -11.94 10.87 -10.20
C LEU A 98 -12.63 11.99 -9.40
N ILE A 99 -11.92 13.09 -9.15
CA ILE A 99 -12.45 14.27 -8.44
C ILE A 99 -13.62 14.88 -9.20
N GLU A 100 -13.47 15.14 -10.50
CA GLU A 100 -14.51 15.68 -11.37
C GLU A 100 -15.75 14.79 -11.38
N THR A 101 -15.53 13.48 -11.53
CA THR A 101 -16.58 12.47 -11.55
C THR A 101 -17.36 12.45 -10.23
N ALA A 102 -16.65 12.45 -9.10
CA ALA A 102 -17.28 12.47 -7.78
C ALA A 102 -18.10 13.74 -7.55
N ARG A 103 -17.63 14.91 -8.00
CA ARG A 103 -18.37 16.18 -7.90
C ARG A 103 -19.61 16.19 -8.80
N ALA A 104 -19.49 15.67 -10.02
CA ALA A 104 -20.59 15.66 -10.98
C ALA A 104 -21.69 14.65 -10.63
N GLN A 105 -21.31 13.46 -10.15
CA GLN A 105 -22.23 12.33 -9.93
C GLN A 105 -22.56 12.07 -8.45
N GLY A 106 -21.93 12.80 -7.53
CA GLY A 106 -22.00 12.55 -6.09
C GLY A 106 -21.13 11.39 -5.60
N VAL A 107 -20.70 10.49 -6.49
CA VAL A 107 -19.75 9.40 -6.22
C VAL A 107 -18.90 9.12 -7.46
N GLY A 108 -17.62 8.83 -7.25
CA GLY A 108 -16.71 8.36 -8.28
C GLY A 108 -15.98 7.10 -7.81
N LEU A 109 -15.77 6.15 -8.71
CA LEU A 109 -15.00 4.95 -8.46
C LEU A 109 -13.85 4.83 -9.46
N MET A 110 -12.65 4.62 -8.95
CA MET A 110 -11.48 4.33 -9.76
C MET A 110 -10.93 2.96 -9.41
N SER A 111 -10.70 2.12 -10.42
CA SER A 111 -9.96 0.87 -10.27
C SER A 111 -8.64 0.94 -11.03
N ILE A 112 -7.57 0.51 -10.37
CA ILE A 112 -6.23 0.42 -10.94
C ILE A 112 -5.84 -1.05 -10.97
N HIS A 113 -5.48 -1.58 -12.13
CA HIS A 113 -5.04 -2.97 -12.28
C HIS A 113 -3.65 -3.05 -12.91
N GLN A 114 -3.00 -4.20 -12.74
CA GLN A 114 -1.62 -4.44 -13.18
C GLN A 114 -0.63 -3.42 -12.59
N SER A 115 -0.79 -3.06 -11.32
CA SER A 115 0.12 -2.15 -10.60
C SER A 115 1.06 -2.89 -9.66
N SER A 116 2.13 -2.22 -9.26
CA SER A 116 2.95 -2.60 -8.10
C SER A 116 2.25 -2.26 -6.78
N SER A 117 2.97 -2.44 -5.66
CA SER A 117 2.54 -1.97 -4.33
C SER A 117 2.09 -0.51 -4.37
N ALA A 118 1.04 -0.21 -3.60
CA ALA A 118 0.48 1.12 -3.41
C ALA A 118 1.08 1.86 -2.20
N GLY A 119 2.15 1.35 -1.57
CA GLY A 119 2.77 2.05 -0.44
C GLY A 119 1.79 2.29 0.72
N VAL A 120 1.73 3.53 1.19
CA VAL A 120 0.81 4.04 2.21
C VAL A 120 -0.51 4.47 1.57
N LEU A 121 -1.62 3.82 1.92
CA LEU A 121 -2.93 4.14 1.32
C LEU A 121 -3.44 5.50 1.81
N GLY A 122 -3.03 5.91 3.00
CA GLY A 122 -3.25 7.23 3.58
C GLY A 122 -2.85 8.38 2.65
N TRP A 123 -1.79 8.21 1.84
CA TRP A 123 -1.32 9.23 0.89
C TRP A 123 -2.42 9.59 -0.13
N PHE A 124 -3.06 8.59 -0.73
CA PHE A 124 -4.11 8.78 -1.73
C PHE A 124 -5.37 9.42 -1.14
N VAL A 125 -5.87 8.86 -0.04
CA VAL A 125 -7.13 9.34 0.57
C VAL A 125 -6.98 10.75 1.17
N ARG A 126 -5.77 11.12 1.61
CA ARG A 126 -5.46 12.48 2.07
C ARG A 126 -5.52 13.50 0.94
N ARG A 127 -5.02 13.15 -0.26
CA ARG A 127 -5.11 14.02 -1.44
C ARG A 127 -6.56 14.30 -1.81
N LEU A 128 -7.40 13.26 -1.86
CA LEU A 128 -8.84 13.42 -2.11
C LEU A 128 -9.54 14.22 -0.99
N ALA A 129 -9.16 14.03 0.26
CA ALA A 129 -9.73 14.78 1.37
C ALA A 129 -9.33 16.26 1.35
N ARG A 130 -8.12 16.61 0.89
CA ARG A 130 -7.71 18.01 0.65
C ARG A 130 -8.56 18.69 -0.44
N GLU A 131 -9.09 17.90 -1.38
CA GLU A 131 -10.05 18.34 -2.40
C GLU A 131 -11.51 18.41 -1.92
N GLY A 132 -11.74 18.21 -0.61
CA GLY A 132 -13.06 18.27 0.00
C GLY A 132 -13.89 17.00 -0.16
N LEU A 133 -13.27 15.87 -0.51
CA LEU A 133 -13.97 14.60 -0.77
C LEU A 133 -13.77 13.58 0.36
N VAL A 134 -14.82 12.85 0.69
CA VAL A 134 -14.70 11.63 1.49
C VAL A 134 -14.29 10.48 0.56
N SER A 135 -13.32 9.68 0.96
CA SER A 135 -12.79 8.60 0.13
C SER A 135 -12.51 7.32 0.91
N LEU A 136 -12.62 6.19 0.21
CA LEU A 136 -12.19 4.86 0.67
C LEU A 136 -11.23 4.30 -0.37
N MET A 137 -10.13 3.71 0.08
CA MET A 137 -9.16 3.02 -0.77
C MET A 137 -8.92 1.61 -0.25
N PHE A 138 -8.78 0.66 -1.18
CA PHE A 138 -8.55 -0.75 -0.90
C PHE A 138 -7.36 -1.22 -1.76
N ALA A 139 -6.45 -2.01 -1.18
CA ALA A 139 -5.37 -2.63 -1.93
C ALA A 139 -5.12 -4.06 -1.42
N ASN A 140 -4.90 -5.00 -2.33
CA ASN A 140 -4.52 -6.37 -1.98
C ASN A 140 -3.00 -6.58 -2.07
N SER A 141 -2.49 -7.65 -1.48
CA SER A 141 -1.07 -8.01 -1.58
C SER A 141 -0.85 -9.52 -1.69
N SER A 142 0.41 -9.93 -1.89
CA SER A 142 0.76 -11.35 -2.00
C SER A 142 0.38 -12.13 -0.74
N LYS A 143 -0.06 -13.38 -0.93
CA LYS A 143 -0.54 -14.26 0.15
C LYS A 143 0.42 -14.30 1.34
N ALA A 144 -0.08 -13.91 2.50
CA ALA A 144 0.68 -13.88 3.74
C ALA A 144 -0.18 -14.14 4.99
N VAL A 145 -1.50 -13.91 4.91
CA VAL A 145 -2.42 -14.00 6.05
C VAL A 145 -3.29 -15.25 5.91
N ALA A 146 -3.39 -16.02 6.99
CA ALA A 146 -4.27 -17.19 7.04
C ALA A 146 -5.74 -16.79 7.22
N ALA A 147 -6.64 -17.62 6.70
CA ALA A 147 -8.05 -17.53 7.07
C ALA A 147 -8.23 -17.73 8.57
N HIS A 148 -9.27 -17.14 9.18
CA HIS A 148 -9.55 -17.39 10.58
C HIS A 148 -9.84 -18.88 10.82
N GLY A 149 -9.07 -19.54 11.69
CA GLY A 149 -9.12 -20.99 11.90
C GLY A 149 -8.38 -21.83 10.84
N GLY A 150 -7.77 -21.19 9.84
CA GLY A 150 -6.95 -21.85 8.82
C GLY A 150 -5.47 -21.85 9.18
N LYS A 151 -4.69 -22.66 8.45
CA LYS A 151 -3.24 -22.83 8.66
C LYS A 151 -2.35 -22.47 7.46
N VAL A 152 -2.94 -22.03 6.36
CA VAL A 152 -2.23 -21.69 5.12
C VAL A 152 -2.46 -20.23 4.74
N PRO A 153 -1.45 -19.53 4.19
CA PRO A 153 -1.65 -18.20 3.63
C PRO A 153 -2.75 -18.21 2.56
N PHE A 154 -3.77 -17.38 2.76
CA PHE A 154 -4.94 -17.31 1.89
C PHE A 154 -4.92 -16.03 1.04
N PHE A 155 -4.86 -14.86 1.67
CA PHE A 155 -4.78 -13.53 1.03
C PHE A 155 -3.61 -12.70 1.59
N GLY A 156 -3.42 -11.48 1.10
CA GLY A 156 -2.37 -10.57 1.56
C GLY A 156 -2.67 -9.83 2.86
N THR A 157 -1.84 -8.87 3.23
CA THR A 157 -2.11 -7.97 4.37
C THR A 157 -3.30 -7.03 4.14
N ASN A 158 -3.72 -6.91 2.88
CA ASN A 158 -4.98 -6.33 2.42
C ASN A 158 -5.42 -5.09 3.19
N PRO A 159 -4.67 -3.98 3.11
CA PRO A 159 -5.03 -2.74 3.78
C PRO A 159 -6.24 -2.03 3.14
N PHE A 160 -6.87 -1.19 3.95
CA PHE A 160 -7.79 -0.17 3.48
C PHE A 160 -7.52 1.15 4.21
N ALA A 161 -7.90 2.24 3.55
CA ALA A 161 -7.84 3.57 4.13
C ALA A 161 -9.13 4.36 3.91
N MET A 162 -9.37 5.33 4.78
CA MET A 162 -10.45 6.30 4.68
C MET A 162 -9.89 7.71 4.88
N GLY A 163 -10.32 8.64 4.04
CA GLY A 163 -10.00 10.06 4.16
C GLY A 163 -11.29 10.88 4.22
N ALA A 164 -11.32 11.89 5.08
CA ALA A 164 -12.42 12.85 5.15
C ALA A 164 -11.91 14.28 5.40
N PRO A 165 -12.47 15.30 4.74
CA PRO A 165 -12.10 16.69 4.94
C PRO A 165 -12.49 17.17 6.33
N ARG A 166 -11.71 18.10 6.89
CA ARG A 166 -12.04 18.86 8.11
C ARG A 166 -11.93 20.36 7.79
N ALA A 167 -12.91 21.15 8.23
CA ALA A 167 -12.91 22.58 7.95
C ALA A 167 -11.77 23.28 8.72
N GLY A 168 -10.81 23.87 7.98
CA GLY A 168 -9.71 24.65 8.55
C GLY A 168 -8.63 23.83 9.29
N ASP A 169 -8.57 22.51 9.09
CA ASP A 169 -7.63 21.60 9.74
C ASP A 169 -7.19 20.50 8.76
N GLU A 170 -6.13 19.74 9.08
CA GLU A 170 -5.68 18.60 8.26
C GLU A 170 -6.80 17.55 8.12
N PRO A 171 -6.86 16.80 7.00
CA PRO A 171 -7.83 15.72 6.85
C PRO A 171 -7.82 14.68 7.97
N LEU A 172 -8.98 14.10 8.26
CA LEU A 172 -9.04 12.85 9.02
C LEU A 172 -8.60 11.71 8.10
N VAL A 173 -7.56 10.96 8.49
CA VAL A 173 -7.07 9.80 7.76
C VAL A 173 -7.04 8.58 8.68
N ILE A 174 -7.61 7.48 8.20
CA ILE A 174 -7.47 6.14 8.77
C ILE A 174 -6.75 5.28 7.74
N ASP A 175 -5.64 4.64 8.11
CA ASP A 175 -4.92 3.69 7.25
C ASP A 175 -4.49 2.48 8.08
N MET A 176 -4.95 1.28 7.70
CA MET A 176 -4.66 0.05 8.43
C MET A 176 -4.64 -1.18 7.54
N ALA A 177 -3.72 -2.09 7.86
CA ALA A 177 -3.75 -3.46 7.37
C ALA A 177 -4.86 -4.28 8.07
N THR A 178 -5.37 -5.30 7.39
CA THR A 178 -6.29 -6.28 8.00
C THR A 178 -5.54 -7.46 8.63
N ALA A 179 -4.23 -7.56 8.40
CA ALA A 179 -3.31 -8.37 9.20
C ALA A 179 -3.08 -7.76 10.58
N SER A 180 -2.86 -8.61 11.59
CA SER A 180 -2.59 -8.17 12.98
C SER A 180 -1.29 -7.37 13.13
N THR A 181 -0.36 -7.49 12.18
CA THR A 181 0.88 -6.71 12.13
C THR A 181 1.39 -6.66 10.68
N ALA A 182 2.23 -5.67 10.35
CA ALA A 182 2.82 -5.58 9.02
C ALA A 182 3.88 -6.67 8.81
N ARG A 183 3.97 -7.25 7.60
CA ARG A 183 4.96 -8.29 7.28
C ARG A 183 6.40 -7.83 7.52
N VAL A 184 6.69 -6.56 7.23
CA VAL A 184 8.00 -5.93 7.46
C VAL A 184 8.41 -5.93 8.93
N ASN A 185 7.45 -5.92 9.87
CA ASN A 185 7.75 -6.02 11.30
C ASN A 185 8.25 -7.43 11.66
N LEU A 186 7.67 -8.49 11.08
CA LEU A 186 8.16 -9.86 11.25
C LEU A 186 9.56 -10.01 10.66
N VAL A 187 9.80 -9.48 9.45
CA VAL A 187 11.12 -9.51 8.81
C VAL A 187 12.17 -8.81 9.68
N ARG A 188 11.84 -7.63 10.22
CA ARG A 188 12.72 -6.91 11.14
C ARG A 188 12.97 -7.68 12.44
N ALA A 189 11.93 -8.21 13.08
CA ALA A 189 12.07 -9.00 14.30
C ALA A 189 12.95 -10.24 14.09
N ALA A 190 12.79 -10.96 12.97
CA ALA A 190 13.63 -12.08 12.59
C ALA A 190 15.10 -11.67 12.37
N ALA A 191 15.33 -10.55 11.68
CA ALA A 191 16.68 -10.03 11.45
C ALA A 191 17.39 -9.61 12.76
N GLU A 192 16.63 -9.14 13.74
CA GLU A 192 17.13 -8.72 15.06
C GLU A 192 17.14 -9.86 16.10
N GLY A 193 16.64 -11.05 15.75
CA GLY A 193 16.56 -12.18 16.68
C GLY A 193 15.62 -11.93 17.88
N ARG A 194 14.60 -11.08 17.73
CA ARG A 194 13.62 -10.78 18.77
C ARG A 194 12.29 -11.47 18.50
N GLU A 195 11.62 -11.89 19.56
CA GLU A 195 10.26 -12.43 19.48
C GLU A 195 9.24 -11.35 19.08
N ILE A 196 8.11 -11.80 18.52
CA ILE A 196 6.92 -10.97 18.27
C ILE A 196 5.88 -11.23 19.35
N GLU A 197 4.99 -10.25 19.57
CA GLU A 197 3.86 -10.44 20.48
C GLU A 197 2.98 -11.63 20.04
N PRO A 198 2.42 -12.40 20.99
CA PRO A 198 1.52 -13.49 20.69
C PRO A 198 0.32 -13.06 19.84
N GLY A 199 -0.17 -13.96 19.00
CA GLY A 199 -1.35 -13.72 18.16
C GLY A 199 -1.07 -13.04 16.83
N HIS A 200 0.19 -12.90 16.43
CA HIS A 200 0.56 -12.32 15.15
C HIS A 200 0.85 -13.32 14.02
N ALA A 201 1.25 -14.54 14.37
CA ALA A 201 1.63 -15.55 13.38
C ALA A 201 1.36 -16.98 13.87
N ILE A 202 1.31 -17.87 12.89
CA ILE A 202 1.36 -19.33 13.05
C ILE A 202 2.56 -19.88 12.28
N ASP A 203 3.12 -20.99 12.77
CA ASP A 203 4.18 -21.73 12.11
C ASP A 203 3.65 -22.53 10.89
N PRO A 204 4.52 -23.25 10.14
CA PRO A 204 4.08 -24.06 9.00
C PRO A 204 3.10 -25.20 9.33
N ASP A 205 3.06 -25.66 10.59
CA ASP A 205 2.15 -26.70 11.05
C ASP A 205 0.80 -26.12 11.50
N GLY A 206 0.72 -24.80 11.66
CA GLY A 206 -0.46 -24.04 12.06
C GLY A 206 -0.53 -23.73 13.55
N ASN A 207 0.55 -23.96 14.30
CA ASN A 207 0.58 -23.66 15.73
C ASN A 207 0.89 -22.16 15.95
N PRO A 208 0.24 -21.49 16.93
CA PRO A 208 0.60 -20.13 17.31
C PRO A 208 2.09 -20.01 17.65
N THR A 209 2.75 -18.96 17.16
CA THR A 209 4.18 -18.75 17.39
C THR A 209 4.52 -17.30 17.67
N THR A 210 5.51 -17.09 18.53
CA THR A 210 6.19 -15.80 18.77
C THR A 210 7.55 -15.74 18.08
N ASP A 211 7.98 -16.82 17.41
CA ASP A 211 9.17 -16.83 16.56
C ASP A 211 8.84 -16.21 15.19
N PRO A 212 9.40 -15.03 14.86
CA PRO A 212 9.14 -14.40 13.57
C PRO A 212 9.67 -15.23 12.38
N ALA A 213 10.73 -16.02 12.55
CA ALA A 213 11.27 -16.85 11.46
C ALA A 213 10.34 -18.01 11.13
N ALA A 214 9.76 -18.66 12.15
CA ALA A 214 8.68 -19.63 11.97
C ALA A 214 7.43 -18.98 11.34
N GLY A 215 7.01 -17.81 11.85
CA GLY A 215 5.85 -17.09 11.33
C GLY A 215 6.00 -16.64 9.87
N LEU A 216 7.20 -16.25 9.43
CA LEU A 216 7.47 -15.88 8.03
C LEU A 216 7.37 -17.07 7.05
N LYS A 217 7.59 -18.29 7.54
CA LYS A 217 7.45 -19.55 6.80
C LYS A 217 6.02 -20.11 6.87
N GLY A 218 5.29 -19.83 7.94
CA GLY A 218 3.88 -20.13 8.11
C GLY A 218 3.00 -19.00 7.57
N ALA A 219 2.16 -18.43 8.44
CA ALA A 219 1.24 -17.36 8.05
C ALA A 219 1.07 -16.31 9.15
N GLN A 220 0.76 -15.08 8.75
CA GLN A 220 0.29 -14.03 9.64
C GLN A 220 -1.18 -14.24 9.99
N LEU A 221 -1.61 -13.69 11.12
CA LEU A 221 -3.01 -13.75 11.57
C LEU A 221 -3.76 -12.44 11.24
N PRO A 222 -5.09 -12.51 11.04
CA PRO A 222 -5.93 -11.33 10.86
C PRO A 222 -6.12 -10.57 12.19
N VAL A 223 -6.21 -9.25 12.11
CA VAL A 223 -6.49 -8.40 13.28
C VAL A 223 -7.87 -8.71 13.86
N GLY A 224 -7.99 -8.88 15.17
CA GLY A 224 -9.29 -9.16 15.80
C GLY A 224 -9.96 -10.46 15.30
N GLY A 225 -9.17 -11.43 14.83
CA GLY A 225 -9.64 -12.76 14.44
C GLY A 225 -10.64 -12.74 13.28
N PRO A 226 -11.88 -13.23 13.46
CA PRO A 226 -12.85 -13.36 12.36
C PRO A 226 -13.24 -12.02 11.73
N LYS A 227 -13.17 -10.91 12.50
CA LYS A 227 -13.50 -9.57 11.98
C LYS A 227 -12.46 -9.07 10.99
N GLY A 228 -11.16 -9.13 11.33
CA GLY A 228 -10.10 -8.77 10.39
C GLY A 228 -10.03 -9.71 9.22
N PHE A 229 -10.37 -10.99 9.39
CA PHE A 229 -10.50 -11.91 8.27
C PHE A 229 -11.59 -11.45 7.29
N GLY A 230 -12.78 -11.12 7.80
CA GLY A 230 -13.88 -10.60 6.98
C GLY A 230 -13.51 -9.30 6.25
N LEU A 231 -12.85 -8.37 6.93
CA LEU A 231 -12.34 -7.14 6.31
C LEU A 231 -11.28 -7.42 5.24
N GLY A 232 -10.34 -8.32 5.51
CA GLY A 232 -9.29 -8.70 4.56
C GLY A 232 -9.84 -9.39 3.31
N LEU A 233 -10.88 -10.21 3.47
CA LEU A 233 -11.60 -10.83 2.36
C LEU A 233 -12.36 -9.79 1.53
N MET A 234 -13.03 -8.85 2.18
CA MET A 234 -13.71 -7.73 1.49
C MET A 234 -12.71 -6.92 0.65
N VAL A 235 -11.55 -6.58 1.21
CA VAL A 235 -10.48 -5.88 0.48
C VAL A 235 -9.98 -6.71 -0.70
N ASP A 236 -9.80 -8.03 -0.53
CA ASP A 236 -9.33 -8.92 -1.61
C ASP A 236 -10.32 -8.94 -2.78
N VAL A 237 -11.62 -8.96 -2.49
CA VAL A 237 -12.68 -8.93 -3.52
C VAL A 237 -12.76 -7.57 -4.22
N LEU A 238 -12.62 -6.47 -3.47
CA LEU A 238 -12.75 -5.12 -4.02
C LEU A 238 -11.52 -4.67 -4.83
N ALA A 239 -10.32 -5.11 -4.44
CA ALA A 239 -9.06 -4.67 -5.04
C ALA A 239 -8.35 -5.74 -5.88
N GLY A 240 -8.67 -7.02 -5.68
CA GLY A 240 -7.97 -8.15 -6.30
C GLY A 240 -8.71 -8.83 -7.46
N VAL A 241 -9.98 -8.50 -7.71
CA VAL A 241 -10.85 -9.12 -8.74
C VAL A 241 -11.12 -8.16 -9.89
#